data_AF-A0A3D9SIG2-F1
#
_entry.id   AF-A0A3D9SIG2-F1
#
_cell.length_a   1.000
_cell.length_b   1.000
_cell.length_c   1.000
_cell.angle_alpha   90.00
_cell.angle_beta   90.00
_cell.angle_gamma   90.00
#
_symmetry.space_group_name_H-M   'P 1'
#
loop_
_entity.id
_entity.type
_entity.pdbx_description
1 polymer ?
#
loop_
_entity_poly.entity_id
_entity_poly.type
_entity_poly.pdbx_seq_one_letter_code
_entity_poly.pdbx_strand_id
1 'polypeptide(L)'
;MESARELLGTLARRYAFGDVGALAGRVLAPEPAARVAALCAFGQRVLDLDAEDFGMPEAAGPVPPDLLDRARASRMPQSPGERPRGALATLHPAYGLLLEVIEIHWWRREMAALVAAVHIAAEYLPVLAWEPVLGHAADPALLGAGVSGPDSRFGVTPDPEAPRRCDHTRPERSACERSLRVAGEPAPGWRAYLDRQHSQVSQALGVCAAECRTPCSVMTRLDDKERAALTARCTLAVDFGDGALVRLRHAAPVGHGFGVPSPRRSSTPGPDRGRRCAAVRWATRPWRARTATSIPSRACRRCSRRWRGCPSRRAPCCTT
;
A
#
# COMPACT_ATOMS: atom_id res chain seq x y z
N MET A 1 10.38 5.54 35.96
CA MET A 1 10.06 4.19 35.43
C MET A 1 9.99 3.29 36.64
N GLU A 2 8.79 2.89 37.06
CA GLU A 2 8.60 2.19 38.35
C GLU A 2 8.57 0.66 38.20
N SER A 3 8.50 0.10 36.98
CA SER A 3 8.71 -1.34 36.77
C SER A 3 9.23 -1.74 35.37
N ALA A 4 9.89 -2.90 35.26
CA ALA A 4 10.30 -3.48 33.97
C ALA A 4 9.11 -3.76 33.04
N ARG A 5 7.92 -4.02 33.61
CA ARG A 5 6.67 -4.17 32.87
C ARG A 5 6.19 -2.84 32.28
N GLU A 6 6.34 -1.72 32.99
CA GLU A 6 6.05 -0.39 32.43
C GLU A 6 6.98 0.00 31.31
N LEU A 7 8.26 -0.40 31.39
CA LEU A 7 9.22 -0.20 30.29
C LEU A 7 8.73 -0.94 29.04
N LEU A 8 8.36 -2.23 29.15
CA LEU A 8 7.78 -2.97 28.04
C LEU A 8 6.52 -2.29 27.48
N GLY A 9 5.62 -1.82 28.35
CA GLY A 9 4.43 -1.09 27.92
C GLY A 9 4.75 0.23 27.18
N THR A 10 5.83 0.90 27.58
CA THR A 10 6.29 2.15 26.94
C THR A 10 6.91 1.87 25.58
N LEU A 11 7.75 0.84 25.47
CA LEU A 11 8.31 0.39 24.20
C LEU A 11 7.23 -0.10 23.22
N ALA A 12 6.24 -0.84 23.71
CA ALA A 12 5.11 -1.29 22.89
C ALA A 12 4.28 -0.12 22.34
N ARG A 13 4.01 0.92 23.16
CA ARG A 13 3.35 2.15 22.69
C ARG A 13 4.17 2.94 21.67
N ARG A 14 5.49 2.72 21.65
CA ARG A 14 6.43 3.29 20.68
C ARG A 14 6.58 2.43 19.43
N TYR A 15 5.87 1.30 19.33
CA TYR A 15 6.03 0.34 18.23
C TYR A 15 7.47 -0.18 18.11
N ALA A 16 8.22 -0.21 19.22
CA ALA A 16 9.59 -0.73 19.29
C ALA A 16 9.55 -2.26 19.42
N PHE A 17 8.98 -2.93 18.42
CA PHE A 17 8.72 -4.37 18.48
C PHE A 17 10.00 -5.19 18.69
N GLY A 18 11.10 -4.85 18.01
CA GLY A 18 12.40 -5.49 18.25
C GLY A 18 12.83 -5.48 19.72
N ASP A 19 12.76 -4.32 20.37
CA ASP A 19 13.16 -4.17 21.78
C ASP A 19 12.21 -4.93 22.73
N VAL A 20 10.89 -4.84 22.48
CA VAL A 20 9.89 -5.56 23.29
C VAL A 20 10.11 -7.07 23.18
N GLY A 21 10.33 -7.59 21.97
CA GLY A 21 10.59 -9.00 21.74
C GLY A 21 11.85 -9.48 22.43
N ALA A 22 12.94 -8.72 22.35
CA ALA A 22 14.22 -9.06 22.99
C ALA A 22 14.16 -9.06 24.53
N LEU A 23 13.32 -8.19 25.11
CA LEU A 23 13.21 -8.03 26.57
C LEU A 23 12.11 -8.89 27.19
N ALA A 24 11.15 -9.40 26.41
CA ALA A 24 9.97 -10.12 26.92
C ALA A 24 10.34 -11.28 27.86
N GLY A 25 11.32 -12.11 27.49
CA GLY A 25 11.76 -13.27 28.27
C GLY A 25 12.43 -12.92 29.61
N ARG A 26 12.85 -11.66 29.81
CA ARG A 26 13.44 -11.19 31.08
C ARG A 26 12.41 -10.64 32.06
N VAL A 27 11.19 -10.36 31.60
CA VAL A 27 10.17 -9.63 32.37
C VAL A 27 8.90 -10.45 32.55
N LEU A 28 8.60 -11.35 31.61
CA LEU A 28 7.38 -12.15 31.58
C LEU A 28 7.69 -13.62 31.83
N ALA A 29 6.68 -14.37 32.26
CA ALA A 29 6.77 -15.83 32.31
C ALA A 29 6.97 -16.43 30.89
N PRO A 30 7.51 -17.66 30.77
CA PRO A 30 7.91 -18.22 29.47
C PRO A 30 6.83 -18.24 28.39
N GLU A 31 5.59 -18.65 28.71
CA GLU A 31 4.51 -18.74 27.71
C GLU A 31 4.05 -17.35 27.21
N PRO A 32 3.76 -16.37 28.10
CA PRO A 32 3.48 -15.01 27.65
C PRO A 32 4.66 -14.35 26.92
N ALA A 33 5.90 -14.62 27.34
CA ALA A 33 7.09 -14.11 26.68
C ALA A 33 7.20 -14.61 25.23
N ALA A 34 6.96 -15.91 25.00
CA ALA A 34 6.99 -16.49 23.66
C ALA A 34 5.92 -15.87 22.75
N ARG A 35 4.70 -15.65 23.27
CA ARG A 35 3.62 -14.99 22.52
C ARG A 35 3.94 -13.54 22.18
N VAL A 36 4.48 -12.78 23.12
CA VAL A 36 4.91 -11.39 22.89
C VAL A 36 6.04 -11.34 21.87
N ALA A 37 7.04 -12.22 21.98
CA ALA A 37 8.14 -12.29 21.03
C ALA A 37 7.67 -12.60 19.61
N ALA A 38 6.73 -13.54 19.44
CA ALA A 38 6.13 -13.88 18.15
C ALA A 38 5.36 -12.71 17.53
N LEU A 39 4.52 -12.03 18.32
CA LEU A 39 3.81 -10.82 17.89
C LEU A 39 4.77 -9.69 17.51
N CYS A 40 5.86 -9.53 18.26
CA CYS A 40 6.87 -8.51 17.98
C CYS A 40 7.67 -8.83 16.71
N ALA A 41 8.05 -10.08 16.49
CA ALA A 41 8.71 -10.50 15.26
C ALA A 41 7.80 -10.24 14.04
N PHE A 42 6.51 -10.59 14.14
CA PHE A 42 5.53 -10.29 13.11
C PHE A 42 5.36 -8.78 12.89
N GLY A 43 5.17 -8.01 13.96
CA GLY A 43 5.04 -6.55 13.88
C GLY A 43 6.28 -5.87 13.29
N GLN A 44 7.47 -6.38 13.59
CA GLN A 44 8.72 -5.88 13.03
C GLN A 44 8.79 -6.11 11.52
N ARG A 45 8.46 -7.32 11.03
CA ARG A 45 8.41 -7.60 9.59
C ARG A 45 7.38 -6.74 8.85
N VAL A 46 6.24 -6.46 9.48
CA VAL A 46 5.23 -5.54 8.94
C VAL A 46 5.78 -4.11 8.83
N LEU A 47 6.50 -3.62 9.86
CA LEU A 47 7.13 -2.30 9.82
C LEU A 47 8.25 -2.20 8.79
N ASP A 48 9.00 -3.28 8.60
CA ASP A 48 10.07 -3.35 7.61
C ASP A 48 9.53 -3.49 6.18
N LEU A 49 8.20 -3.62 6.03
CA LEU A 49 7.50 -3.81 4.76
C LEU A 49 8.01 -5.02 3.95
N ASP A 50 8.44 -6.07 4.66
CA ASP A 50 8.96 -7.30 4.03
C ASP A 50 7.84 -8.18 3.48
N ALA A 51 7.45 -7.90 2.23
CA ALA A 51 6.32 -8.53 1.57
C ALA A 51 6.44 -10.05 1.43
N GLU A 52 7.66 -10.61 1.41
CA GLU A 52 7.88 -12.06 1.35
C GLU A 52 7.53 -12.70 2.70
N ASP A 53 7.89 -12.07 3.81
CA ASP A 53 7.91 -12.70 5.12
C ASP A 53 6.72 -12.37 6.04
N PHE A 54 6.05 -11.21 5.91
CA PHE A 54 4.97 -10.88 6.85
C PHE A 54 3.63 -11.58 6.54
N GLY A 55 3.49 -12.29 5.41
CA GLY A 55 2.30 -13.07 5.07
C GLY A 55 2.32 -14.55 5.45
N MET A 56 3.45 -15.05 5.93
CA MET A 56 3.71 -16.48 6.13
C MET A 56 3.47 -16.91 7.59
N PRO A 57 2.49 -17.80 7.87
CA PRO A 57 2.14 -18.20 9.23
C PRO A 57 3.23 -19.05 9.92
N GLU A 58 3.98 -19.86 9.17
CA GLU A 58 4.95 -20.81 9.74
C GLU A 58 6.15 -20.13 10.39
N ALA A 59 6.57 -18.96 9.86
CA ALA A 59 7.68 -18.17 10.38
C ALA A 59 7.28 -17.25 11.56
N ALA A 60 5.98 -17.12 11.85
CA ALA A 60 5.46 -16.11 12.76
C ALA A 60 5.18 -16.61 14.18
N GLY A 61 5.14 -17.93 14.42
CA GLY A 61 4.77 -18.47 15.73
C GLY A 61 3.30 -18.20 16.08
N PRO A 62 2.93 -18.08 17.38
CA PRO A 62 1.54 -17.89 17.82
C PRO A 62 1.00 -16.47 17.55
N VAL A 63 0.89 -16.08 16.28
CA VAL A 63 0.24 -14.84 15.84
C VAL A 63 -1.26 -15.07 15.65
N PRO A 64 -2.13 -14.18 16.16
CA PRO A 64 -3.57 -14.27 15.95
C PRO A 64 -3.96 -14.36 14.46
N PRO A 65 -4.86 -15.28 14.07
CA PRO A 65 -5.25 -15.48 12.67
C PRO A 65 -5.77 -14.21 11.97
N ASP A 66 -6.47 -13.33 12.69
CA ASP A 66 -6.99 -12.08 12.13
C ASP A 66 -5.87 -11.13 11.68
N LEU A 67 -4.71 -11.14 12.35
CA LEU A 67 -3.56 -10.35 11.93
C LEU A 67 -2.90 -10.94 10.68
N LEU A 68 -2.83 -12.27 10.60
CA LEU A 68 -2.31 -12.97 9.43
C LEU A 68 -3.19 -12.73 8.20
N ASP A 69 -4.52 -12.76 8.35
CA ASP A 69 -5.44 -12.49 7.25
C ASP A 69 -5.31 -11.06 6.71
N ARG A 70 -5.11 -10.09 7.61
CA ARG A 70 -4.87 -8.68 7.23
C ARG A 70 -3.52 -8.50 6.53
N ALA A 71 -2.49 -9.20 6.99
CA ALA A 71 -1.19 -9.25 6.30
C ALA A 71 -1.31 -9.85 4.89
N ARG A 72 -2.03 -10.97 4.75
CA ARG A 72 -2.29 -11.60 3.45
C ARG A 72 -3.09 -10.71 2.49
N ALA A 73 -4.04 -9.94 3.01
CA ALA A 73 -4.77 -8.94 2.22
C ALA A 73 -3.88 -7.78 1.73
N SER A 74 -2.77 -7.52 2.41
CA SER A 74 -1.88 -6.37 2.15
C SER A 74 -0.63 -6.73 1.34
N ARG A 75 -0.34 -8.02 1.10
CA ARG A 75 0.85 -8.45 0.36
C ARG A 75 0.57 -8.71 -1.11
N MET A 76 1.63 -8.63 -1.91
CA MET A 76 1.62 -9.13 -3.28
C MET A 76 1.70 -10.68 -3.29
N PRO A 77 0.95 -11.36 -4.18
CA PRO A 77 1.08 -12.79 -4.35
C PRO A 77 2.46 -13.16 -4.90
N GLN A 78 3.01 -14.28 -4.46
CA GLN A 78 4.37 -14.76 -4.77
C GLN A 78 4.42 -15.68 -5.99
N SER A 79 3.26 -16.08 -6.51
CA SER A 79 3.13 -16.79 -7.77
C SER A 79 1.93 -16.30 -8.58
N PRO A 80 1.92 -16.50 -9.91
CA PRO A 80 0.80 -16.08 -10.76
C PRO A 80 -0.53 -16.72 -10.33
N GLY A 81 -0.48 -17.97 -9.85
CA GLY A 81 -1.65 -18.75 -9.44
C GLY A 81 -2.14 -18.50 -8.02
N GLU A 82 -1.37 -17.80 -7.17
CA GLU A 82 -1.70 -17.64 -5.75
C GLU A 82 -3.06 -16.95 -5.55
N ARG A 83 -3.83 -17.47 -4.60
CA ARG A 83 -5.14 -16.96 -4.18
C ARG A 83 -5.19 -16.95 -2.63
N PRO A 84 -5.84 -15.94 -2.01
CA PRO A 84 -6.42 -14.73 -2.62
C PRO A 84 -5.36 -13.83 -3.27
N ARG A 85 -5.76 -12.89 -4.13
CA ARG A 85 -4.81 -12.02 -4.89
C ARG A 85 -4.15 -10.93 -4.03
N GLY A 86 -4.53 -10.79 -2.76
CA GLY A 86 -4.00 -9.78 -1.86
C GLY A 86 -4.07 -8.38 -2.45
N ALA A 87 -2.94 -7.67 -2.41
CA ALA A 87 -2.78 -6.31 -2.89
C ALA A 87 -3.04 -6.13 -4.40
N LEU A 88 -3.01 -7.20 -5.22
CA LEU A 88 -3.35 -7.13 -6.64
C LEU A 88 -4.87 -7.11 -6.90
N ALA A 89 -5.68 -7.68 -6.00
CA ALA A 89 -7.14 -7.52 -6.08
C ALA A 89 -7.56 -6.10 -5.75
N THR A 90 -6.95 -5.51 -4.73
CA THR A 90 -7.18 -4.11 -4.32
C THR A 90 -5.97 -3.62 -3.53
N LEU A 91 -5.50 -2.42 -3.82
CA LEU A 91 -4.40 -1.81 -3.05
C LEU A 91 -4.86 -1.26 -1.72
N HIS A 92 -6.17 -1.13 -1.46
CA HIS A 92 -6.67 -0.44 -0.27
C HIS A 92 -6.08 -0.96 1.06
N PRO A 93 -5.99 -2.29 1.34
CA PRO A 93 -5.39 -2.77 2.58
C PRO A 93 -3.89 -2.46 2.67
N ALA A 94 -3.16 -2.70 1.57
CA ALA A 94 -1.73 -2.44 1.47
C ALA A 94 -1.40 -0.96 1.65
N TYR A 95 -2.18 -0.08 1.00
CA TYR A 95 -2.00 1.36 1.09
C TYR A 95 -2.37 1.90 2.47
N GLY A 96 -3.43 1.38 3.09
CA GLY A 96 -3.77 1.68 4.48
C GLY A 96 -2.63 1.32 5.44
N LEU A 97 -2.04 0.13 5.28
CA LEU A 97 -0.87 -0.30 6.04
C LEU A 97 0.34 0.62 5.80
N LEU A 98 0.64 0.98 4.55
CA LEU A 98 1.75 1.90 4.22
C LEU A 98 1.60 3.24 4.92
N LEU A 99 0.39 3.82 4.97
CA LEU A 99 0.13 5.08 5.66
C LEU A 99 0.37 4.96 7.18
N GLU A 100 0.00 3.83 7.79
CA GLU A 100 0.28 3.58 9.21
C GLU A 100 1.78 3.42 9.49
N VAL A 101 2.51 2.71 8.62
CA VAL A 101 3.97 2.57 8.73
C VAL A 101 4.66 3.93 8.60
N ILE A 102 4.22 4.78 7.67
CA ILE A 102 4.70 6.16 7.53
C ILE A 102 4.45 6.95 8.82
N GLU A 103 3.25 6.88 9.40
CA GLU A 103 2.91 7.54 10.66
C GLU A 103 3.82 7.08 11.81
N ILE A 104 4.08 5.77 11.91
CA ILE A 104 4.93 5.18 12.93
C ILE A 104 6.37 5.68 12.80
N HIS A 105 6.96 5.63 11.60
CA HIS A 105 8.32 6.13 11.38
C HIS A 105 8.43 7.64 11.60
N TRP A 106 7.39 8.41 11.25
CA TRP A 106 7.32 9.83 11.53
C TRP A 106 7.38 10.11 13.03
N TRP A 107 6.56 9.39 13.81
CA TRP A 107 6.51 9.54 15.26
C TRP A 107 7.81 9.08 15.94
N ARG A 108 8.43 8.00 15.43
CA ARG A 108 9.73 7.49 15.89
C ARG A 108 10.93 8.35 15.47
N ARG A 109 10.72 9.32 14.55
CA ARG A 109 11.75 10.18 13.94
C ARG A 109 12.76 9.43 13.07
N GLU A 110 12.32 8.36 12.42
CA GLU A 110 13.15 7.50 11.58
C GLU A 110 13.11 7.96 10.13
N MET A 111 13.81 9.06 9.83
CA MET A 111 13.69 9.74 8.53
C MET A 111 14.04 8.86 7.33
N ALA A 112 15.04 7.98 7.45
CA ALA A 112 15.41 7.08 6.36
C ALA A 112 14.28 6.09 6.02
N ALA A 113 13.70 5.44 7.04
CA ALA A 113 12.59 4.49 6.87
C ALA A 113 11.30 5.20 6.44
N LEU A 114 11.02 6.40 6.98
CA LEU A 114 9.92 7.25 6.55
C LEU A 114 10.00 7.53 5.04
N VAL A 115 11.15 8.01 4.56
CA VAL A 115 11.34 8.39 3.15
C VAL A 115 11.26 7.17 2.25
N ALA A 116 11.76 6.00 2.69
CA ALA A 116 11.59 4.75 1.97
C ALA A 116 10.11 4.33 1.86
N ALA A 117 9.35 4.38 2.95
CA ALA A 117 7.93 4.05 2.93
C ALA A 117 7.09 5.03 2.08
N VAL A 118 7.41 6.34 2.13
CA VAL A 118 6.79 7.35 1.27
C VAL A 118 7.11 7.12 -0.20
N HIS A 119 8.33 6.70 -0.51
CA HIS A 119 8.72 6.35 -1.88
C HIS A 119 7.92 5.16 -2.40
N ILE A 120 7.81 4.07 -1.62
CA ILE A 120 6.97 2.91 -1.97
C ILE A 120 5.52 3.36 -2.20
N ALA A 121 4.96 4.19 -1.30
CA ALA A 121 3.60 4.70 -1.47
C ALA A 121 3.44 5.47 -2.80
N ALA A 122 4.41 6.31 -3.15
CA ALA A 122 4.40 7.06 -4.40
C ALA A 122 4.44 6.15 -5.64
N GLU A 123 5.22 5.06 -5.61
CA GLU A 123 5.31 4.10 -6.71
C GLU A 123 3.96 3.44 -7.02
N TYR A 124 3.10 3.22 -6.03
CA TYR A 124 1.79 2.57 -6.21
C TYR A 124 0.63 3.52 -6.45
N LEU A 125 0.82 4.85 -6.28
CA LEU A 125 -0.25 5.84 -6.44
C LEU A 125 -0.93 5.80 -7.82
N PRO A 126 -0.21 5.69 -8.96
CA PRO A 126 -0.86 5.56 -10.26
C PRO A 126 -1.74 4.31 -10.35
N VAL A 127 -1.27 3.15 -9.85
CA VAL A 127 -2.07 1.92 -9.84
C VAL A 127 -3.33 2.09 -8.99
N LEU A 128 -3.22 2.71 -7.81
CA LEU A 128 -4.36 3.02 -6.95
C LEU A 128 -5.35 3.98 -7.64
N ALA A 129 -4.86 4.96 -8.40
CA ALA A 129 -5.70 5.86 -9.20
C ALA A 129 -6.45 5.12 -10.31
N TRP A 130 -5.81 4.13 -10.93
CA TRP A 130 -6.40 3.28 -11.98
C TRP A 130 -7.36 2.22 -11.44
N GLU A 131 -7.27 1.82 -10.17
CA GLU A 131 -8.03 0.70 -9.60
C GLU A 131 -9.56 0.81 -9.84
N PRO A 132 -10.22 1.97 -9.70
CA PRO A 132 -11.66 2.08 -10.01
C PRO A 132 -12.04 1.89 -11.49
N VAL A 133 -11.08 2.02 -12.41
CA VAL A 133 -11.26 1.82 -13.86
C VAL A 133 -10.95 0.37 -14.24
N LEU A 134 -9.89 -0.20 -13.69
CA LEU A 134 -9.48 -1.59 -13.96
C LEU A 134 -10.28 -2.61 -13.14
N GLY A 135 -10.85 -2.21 -12.00
CA GLY A 135 -11.47 -3.10 -11.01
C GLY A 135 -10.46 -3.90 -10.18
N HIS A 136 -9.17 -3.63 -10.34
CA HIS A 136 -8.07 -4.30 -9.66
C HIS A 136 -6.82 -3.41 -9.66
N ALA A 137 -5.82 -3.77 -8.85
CA ALA A 137 -4.57 -3.02 -8.75
C ALA A 137 -3.54 -3.45 -9.80
N ALA A 138 -3.89 -3.27 -11.08
CA ALA A 138 -3.06 -3.65 -12.22
C ALA A 138 -2.53 -5.11 -12.17
N ASP A 139 -3.34 -6.06 -11.67
CA ASP A 139 -3.02 -7.49 -11.68
C ASP A 139 -2.65 -7.95 -13.11
N PRO A 140 -1.41 -8.43 -13.35
CA PRO A 140 -0.98 -8.89 -14.67
C PRO A 140 -1.89 -9.95 -15.31
N ALA A 141 -2.59 -10.76 -14.49
CA ALA A 141 -3.50 -11.78 -14.98
C ALA A 141 -4.80 -11.19 -15.57
N LEU A 142 -5.16 -9.95 -15.22
CA LEU A 142 -6.40 -9.27 -15.62
C LEU A 142 -6.14 -8.02 -16.48
N LEU A 143 -4.95 -7.43 -16.36
CA LEU A 143 -4.57 -6.14 -16.92
C LEU A 143 -4.84 -6.04 -18.43
N GLY A 144 -4.57 -7.11 -19.18
CA GLY A 144 -4.74 -7.12 -20.63
C GLY A 144 -6.14 -6.73 -21.10
N ALA A 145 -7.19 -7.12 -20.38
CA ALA A 145 -8.57 -6.73 -20.73
C ALA A 145 -8.77 -5.20 -20.65
N GLY A 146 -8.07 -4.55 -19.71
CA GLY A 146 -8.19 -3.13 -19.41
C GLY A 146 -7.16 -2.23 -20.09
N VAL A 147 -6.16 -2.76 -20.82
CA VAL A 147 -5.12 -1.97 -21.52
C VAL A 147 -4.77 -2.44 -22.94
N SER A 148 -5.19 -3.63 -23.36
CA SER A 148 -4.96 -4.13 -24.73
C SER A 148 -6.13 -3.82 -25.66
N GLY A 149 -6.00 -4.20 -26.94
CA GLY A 149 -7.04 -4.08 -27.96
C GLY A 149 -6.58 -3.30 -29.21
N PRO A 150 -7.45 -3.18 -30.22
CA PRO A 150 -7.20 -2.35 -31.39
C PRO A 150 -6.80 -0.93 -30.99
N ASP A 151 -5.84 -0.36 -31.70
CA ASP A 151 -5.27 0.97 -31.47
C ASP A 151 -4.66 1.21 -30.08
N SER A 152 -4.49 0.15 -29.26
CA SER A 152 -3.74 0.28 -28.02
C SER A 152 -2.24 0.32 -28.33
N ARG A 153 -1.54 1.21 -27.65
CA ARG A 153 -0.08 1.32 -27.72
C ARG A 153 0.60 0.79 -26.46
N PHE A 154 -0.17 0.28 -25.49
CA PHE A 154 0.34 -0.18 -24.21
C PHE A 154 1.14 -1.47 -24.38
N GLY A 155 2.43 -1.44 -24.02
CA GLY A 155 3.33 -2.58 -24.21
C GLY A 155 3.61 -2.94 -25.66
N VAL A 156 3.20 -2.11 -26.63
CA VAL A 156 3.49 -2.32 -28.04
C VAL A 156 4.86 -1.75 -28.36
N THR A 157 5.73 -2.57 -28.96
CA THR A 157 7.00 -2.09 -29.51
C THR A 157 6.71 -1.39 -30.84
N PRO A 158 6.93 -0.07 -30.95
CA PRO A 158 6.72 0.64 -32.20
C PRO A 158 7.78 0.22 -33.23
N ASP A 159 7.41 0.30 -34.50
CA ASP A 159 8.36 0.23 -35.62
C ASP A 159 9.46 1.30 -35.41
N PRO A 160 10.76 0.93 -35.45
CA PRO A 160 11.87 1.88 -35.32
C PRO A 160 11.84 3.05 -36.30
N GLU A 161 11.25 2.87 -37.48
CA GLU A 161 11.17 3.89 -38.53
C GLU A 161 9.91 4.77 -38.42
N ALA A 162 8.92 4.35 -37.61
CA ALA A 162 7.70 5.10 -37.42
C ALA A 162 7.90 6.28 -36.44
N PRO A 163 7.20 7.41 -36.65
CA PRO A 163 7.24 8.52 -35.70
C PRO A 163 6.74 8.07 -34.33
N ARG A 164 7.37 8.57 -33.25
CA ARG A 164 6.98 8.27 -31.87
C ARG A 164 5.56 8.76 -31.61
N ARG A 165 4.65 7.83 -31.35
CA ARG A 165 3.22 8.08 -31.04
C ARG A 165 2.82 7.69 -29.62
N CYS A 166 3.77 7.26 -28.79
CA CYS A 166 3.53 6.94 -27.39
C CYS A 166 4.56 7.66 -26.53
N ASP A 167 4.10 8.31 -25.46
CA ASP A 167 4.99 9.03 -24.55
C ASP A 167 5.71 8.08 -23.57
N HIS A 168 5.37 6.79 -23.51
CA HIS A 168 6.11 5.81 -22.72
C HIS A 168 7.59 5.74 -23.09
N THR A 169 8.47 5.70 -22.09
CA THR A 169 9.90 5.45 -22.29
C THR A 169 10.18 4.01 -22.74
N ARG A 170 11.42 3.69 -23.16
CA ARG A 170 11.78 2.31 -23.54
C ARG A 170 11.64 1.33 -22.35
N PRO A 171 12.11 1.66 -21.13
CA PRO A 171 11.89 0.82 -19.95
C PRO A 171 10.40 0.58 -19.65
N GLU A 172 9.58 1.63 -19.65
CA GLU A 172 8.12 1.52 -19.45
C GLU A 172 7.49 0.59 -20.48
N ARG A 173 7.78 0.76 -21.78
CA ARG A 173 7.22 -0.11 -22.83
C ARG A 173 7.58 -1.58 -22.62
N SER A 174 8.84 -1.87 -22.28
CA SER A 174 9.28 -3.24 -22.02
C SER A 174 8.61 -3.85 -20.78
N ALA A 175 8.42 -3.04 -19.73
CA ALA A 175 7.71 -3.47 -18.52
C ALA A 175 6.22 -3.71 -18.81
N CYS A 176 5.56 -2.82 -19.56
CA CYS A 176 4.19 -2.98 -20.02
C CYS A 176 4.03 -4.24 -20.89
N GLU A 177 4.90 -4.47 -21.86
CA GLU A 177 4.88 -5.69 -22.69
C GLU A 177 4.95 -6.95 -21.82
N ARG A 178 5.90 -7.00 -20.88
CA ARG A 178 6.05 -8.15 -20.00
C ARG A 178 4.85 -8.32 -19.05
N SER A 179 4.27 -7.23 -18.55
CA SER A 179 3.10 -7.26 -17.67
C SER A 179 1.90 -7.97 -18.31
N LEU A 180 1.81 -7.96 -19.65
CA LEU A 180 0.73 -8.62 -20.38
C LEU A 180 0.93 -10.13 -20.55
N ARG A 181 2.11 -10.67 -20.25
CA ARG A 181 2.44 -12.10 -20.40
C ARG A 181 2.94 -12.78 -19.14
N VAL A 182 3.39 -12.02 -18.14
CA VAL A 182 4.04 -12.56 -16.93
C VAL A 182 3.13 -13.48 -16.11
N ALA A 183 1.81 -13.37 -16.26
CA ALA A 183 0.87 -14.31 -15.64
C ALA A 183 1.05 -15.76 -16.12
N GLY A 184 1.67 -15.98 -17.29
CA GLY A 184 2.05 -17.30 -17.80
C GLY A 184 3.50 -17.72 -17.47
N GLU A 185 4.29 -16.88 -16.81
CA GLU A 185 5.66 -17.21 -16.41
C GLU A 185 5.68 -18.06 -15.12
N PRO A 186 6.73 -18.87 -14.87
CA PRO A 186 6.89 -19.56 -13.58
C PRO A 186 7.14 -18.57 -12.42
N ALA A 187 6.97 -19.04 -11.18
CA ALA A 187 7.08 -18.21 -9.98
C ALA A 187 8.36 -17.34 -9.87
N PRO A 188 9.57 -17.79 -10.30
CA PRO A 188 10.73 -16.91 -10.33
C PRO A 188 10.60 -15.73 -11.30
N GLY A 189 10.02 -15.94 -12.48
CA GLY A 189 9.78 -14.89 -13.47
C GLY A 189 8.78 -13.85 -12.96
N TRP A 190 7.69 -14.33 -12.35
CA TRP A 190 6.69 -13.52 -11.65
C TRP A 190 7.30 -12.62 -10.57
N ARG A 191 8.09 -13.21 -9.66
CA ARG A 191 8.77 -12.44 -8.60
C ARG A 191 9.76 -11.43 -9.18
N ALA A 192 10.51 -11.79 -10.22
CA ALA A 192 11.43 -10.87 -10.89
C ALA A 192 10.71 -9.68 -11.57
N TYR A 193 9.48 -9.88 -12.07
CA TYR A 193 8.65 -8.79 -12.57
C TYR A 193 8.18 -7.87 -11.43
N LEU A 194 7.66 -8.45 -10.36
CA LEU A 194 7.22 -7.68 -9.19
C LEU A 194 8.40 -6.92 -8.55
N ASP A 195 9.59 -7.48 -8.51
CA ASP A 195 10.77 -6.82 -7.97
C ASP A 195 11.24 -5.63 -8.84
N ARG A 196 11.26 -5.79 -10.17
CA ARG A 196 12.03 -4.88 -11.05
C ARG A 196 11.22 -4.02 -12.00
N GLN A 197 9.98 -4.39 -12.28
CA GLN A 197 9.23 -3.82 -13.40
C GLN A 197 7.83 -3.32 -13.03
N HIS A 198 7.27 -3.70 -11.88
CA HIS A 198 5.96 -3.23 -11.45
C HIS A 198 5.89 -1.69 -11.36
N SER A 199 6.94 -1.05 -10.83
CA SER A 199 7.00 0.41 -10.69
C SER A 199 7.04 1.12 -12.04
N GLN A 200 7.69 0.51 -13.04
CA GLN A 200 7.68 1.00 -14.43
C GLN A 200 6.29 0.90 -15.06
N VAL A 201 5.53 -0.17 -14.78
CA VAL A 201 4.13 -0.29 -15.23
C VAL A 201 3.24 0.74 -14.56
N SER A 202 3.43 0.96 -13.26
CA SER A 202 2.71 2.01 -12.51
C SER A 202 2.98 3.39 -13.10
N GLN A 203 4.25 3.72 -13.34
CA GLN A 203 4.64 4.99 -13.98
C GLN A 203 4.01 5.12 -15.38
N ALA A 204 4.06 4.07 -16.20
CA ALA A 204 3.45 4.06 -17.52
C ALA A 204 1.93 4.32 -17.48
N LEU A 205 1.23 3.76 -16.49
CA LEU A 205 -0.19 4.03 -16.24
C LEU A 205 -0.43 5.49 -15.85
N GLY A 206 0.45 6.08 -15.02
CA GLY A 206 0.45 7.50 -14.70
C GLY A 206 0.59 8.37 -15.96
N VAL A 207 1.62 8.10 -16.77
CA VAL A 207 1.87 8.79 -18.05
C VAL A 207 0.67 8.68 -18.98
N CYS A 208 0.08 7.49 -19.12
CA CYS A 208 -1.10 7.28 -19.96
C CYS A 208 -2.24 8.24 -19.61
N ALA A 209 -2.51 8.44 -18.32
CA ALA A 209 -3.67 9.18 -17.87
C ALA A 209 -3.42 10.68 -17.65
N ALA A 210 -2.20 11.08 -17.27
CA ALA A 210 -1.89 12.45 -16.87
C ALA A 210 -1.09 13.25 -17.91
N GLU A 211 -0.20 12.60 -18.68
CA GLU A 211 0.82 13.31 -19.46
C GLU A 211 0.76 13.02 -20.97
N CYS A 212 0.15 11.91 -21.38
CA CYS A 212 0.17 11.45 -22.76
C CYS A 212 -0.50 12.46 -23.71
N ARG A 213 0.30 13.02 -24.64
CA ARG A 213 -0.14 14.05 -25.59
C ARG A 213 -0.95 13.49 -26.76
N THR A 214 -0.79 12.20 -27.03
CA THR A 214 -1.52 11.50 -28.09
C THR A 214 -2.19 10.24 -27.53
N PRO A 215 -3.30 10.39 -26.77
CA PRO A 215 -3.98 9.27 -26.14
C PRO A 215 -4.40 8.21 -27.16
N CYS A 216 -4.22 6.93 -26.79
CA CYS A 216 -4.60 5.77 -27.61
C CYS A 216 -5.86 5.10 -27.04
N SER A 217 -6.26 3.93 -27.56
CA SER A 217 -7.51 3.25 -27.13
C SER A 217 -7.59 2.97 -25.63
N VAL A 218 -6.45 2.86 -24.93
CA VAL A 218 -6.40 2.73 -23.46
C VAL A 218 -7.18 3.82 -22.75
N MET A 219 -6.97 5.07 -23.16
CA MET A 219 -7.65 6.24 -22.59
C MET A 219 -8.89 6.60 -23.40
N THR A 220 -8.82 6.48 -24.74
CA THR A 220 -9.86 7.00 -25.63
C THR A 220 -11.16 6.20 -25.59
N ARG A 221 -11.13 4.95 -25.10
CA ARG A 221 -12.34 4.14 -24.89
C ARG A 221 -13.12 4.48 -23.62
N LEU A 222 -12.49 5.15 -22.65
CA LEU A 222 -13.15 5.53 -21.41
C LEU A 222 -14.13 6.67 -21.70
N ASP A 223 -15.28 6.69 -21.02
CA ASP A 223 -16.17 7.83 -21.09
C ASP A 223 -15.50 9.10 -20.52
N ASP A 224 -16.02 10.28 -20.90
CA ASP A 224 -15.40 11.55 -20.56
C ASP A 224 -15.32 11.81 -19.06
N LYS A 225 -16.33 11.35 -18.29
CA LYS A 225 -16.40 11.56 -16.85
C LYS A 225 -15.37 10.68 -16.13
N GLU A 226 -15.31 9.41 -16.49
CA GLU A 226 -14.34 8.46 -15.95
C GLU A 226 -12.92 8.87 -16.30
N ARG A 227 -12.69 9.27 -17.57
CA ARG A 227 -11.41 9.79 -18.04
C ARG A 227 -10.98 11.01 -17.25
N ALA A 228 -11.83 12.01 -17.08
CA ALA A 228 -11.50 13.23 -16.34
C ALA A 228 -11.16 12.92 -14.87
N ALA A 229 -11.93 12.02 -14.23
CA ALA A 229 -11.67 11.59 -12.86
C ALA A 229 -10.36 10.81 -12.72
N LEU A 230 -10.03 9.97 -13.70
CA LEU A 230 -8.76 9.24 -13.75
C LEU A 230 -7.58 10.20 -13.96
N THR A 231 -7.66 11.10 -14.94
CA THR A 231 -6.64 12.12 -15.21
C THR A 231 -6.36 12.97 -13.97
N ALA A 232 -7.38 13.44 -13.26
CA ALA A 232 -7.19 14.24 -12.04
C ALA A 232 -6.43 13.46 -10.95
N ARG A 233 -6.77 12.19 -10.72
CA ARG A 233 -6.10 11.34 -9.73
C ARG A 233 -4.67 10.99 -10.14
N CYS A 234 -4.45 10.65 -11.41
CA CYS A 234 -3.11 10.35 -11.93
C CYS A 234 -2.21 11.59 -11.97
N THR A 235 -2.76 12.79 -12.24
CA THR A 235 -1.99 14.04 -12.16
C THR A 235 -1.48 14.25 -10.74
N LEU A 236 -2.35 14.11 -9.74
CA LEU A 236 -1.94 14.20 -8.33
C LEU A 236 -0.90 13.13 -7.96
N ALA A 237 -1.06 11.91 -8.46
CA ALA A 237 -0.12 10.81 -8.23
C ALA A 237 1.28 11.11 -8.80
N VAL A 238 1.34 11.59 -10.05
CA VAL A 238 2.58 11.95 -10.74
C VAL A 238 3.24 13.14 -10.06
N ASP A 239 2.48 14.22 -9.78
CA ASP A 239 2.97 15.41 -9.08
C ASP A 239 3.55 15.06 -7.69
N PHE A 240 2.90 14.14 -6.97
CA PHE A 240 3.40 13.66 -5.68
C PHE A 240 4.69 12.85 -5.83
N GLY A 241 4.76 11.95 -6.81
CA GLY A 241 5.96 11.16 -7.13
C GLY A 241 7.16 12.02 -7.52
N ASP A 242 6.90 13.13 -8.20
CA ASP A 242 7.89 14.15 -8.54
C ASP A 242 8.12 15.17 -7.41
N GLY A 243 7.48 15.00 -6.25
CA GLY A 243 7.67 15.85 -5.09
C GLY A 243 9.08 15.79 -4.52
N ALA A 244 9.53 16.88 -3.89
CA ALA A 244 10.85 16.96 -3.26
C ALA A 244 11.09 15.86 -2.20
N LEU A 245 10.02 15.45 -1.50
CA LEU A 245 10.09 14.40 -0.48
C LEU A 245 10.41 13.03 -1.08
N VAL A 246 9.80 12.67 -2.20
CA VAL A 246 10.05 11.39 -2.89
C VAL A 246 11.43 11.40 -3.54
N ARG A 247 11.83 12.53 -4.14
CA ARG A 247 13.17 12.72 -4.71
C ARG A 247 14.29 12.62 -3.65
N LEU A 248 14.00 12.92 -2.38
CA LEU A 248 14.99 12.81 -1.30
C LEU A 248 15.55 11.39 -1.19
N ARG A 249 14.76 10.35 -1.47
CA ARG A 249 15.23 8.95 -1.49
C ARG A 249 16.35 8.74 -2.52
N HIS A 250 16.14 9.25 -3.73
CA HIS A 250 17.10 9.14 -4.83
C HIS A 250 18.37 9.97 -4.60
N ALA A 251 18.26 11.05 -3.81
CA ALA A 251 19.38 11.91 -3.43
C ALA A 251 20.12 11.45 -2.16
N ALA A 252 19.61 10.45 -1.44
CA ALA A 252 20.23 9.86 -0.27
C ALA A 252 20.95 8.57 -0.67
N PRO A 253 22.23 8.63 -1.10
CA PRO A 253 23.00 7.42 -1.35
C PRO A 253 23.12 6.64 -0.05
N VAL A 254 22.50 5.46 0.00
CA VAL A 254 22.93 4.40 0.89
C VAL A 254 24.29 3.89 0.37
N GLY A 255 25.37 4.61 0.72
CA GLY A 255 26.74 4.29 0.32
C GLY A 255 27.67 5.50 0.38
N HIS A 256 28.45 5.56 1.47
CA HIS A 256 29.48 6.57 1.82
C HIS A 256 28.98 7.92 2.31
N GLY A 257 28.54 7.94 3.58
CA GLY A 257 28.60 9.15 4.39
C GLY A 257 30.04 9.69 4.44
N PHE A 258 30.19 11.01 4.28
CA PHE A 258 31.43 11.79 4.21
C PHE A 258 32.12 11.89 2.84
N GLY A 259 31.38 12.27 1.79
CA GLY A 259 31.97 13.03 0.68
C GLY A 259 32.25 14.47 1.12
N VAL A 260 33.50 14.80 1.39
CA VAL A 260 33.96 16.18 1.66
C VAL A 260 33.57 17.09 0.49
N PRO A 261 32.90 18.24 0.70
CA PRO A 261 32.60 19.15 -0.38
C PRO A 261 33.89 19.75 -0.95
N SER A 262 34.16 19.51 -2.23
CA SER A 262 35.21 20.19 -2.96
C SER A 262 34.83 21.67 -3.16
N PRO A 263 35.77 22.61 -2.97
CA PRO A 263 35.45 24.03 -2.96
C PRO A 263 35.24 24.53 -4.39
N ARG A 264 33.99 24.54 -4.86
CA ARG A 264 33.58 25.46 -5.93
C ARG A 264 32.35 26.23 -5.51
N ARG A 265 32.62 27.43 -5.00
CA ARG A 265 31.65 28.52 -4.91
C ARG A 265 31.20 28.90 -6.32
N SER A 266 29.90 29.05 -6.52
CA SER A 266 29.35 30.13 -7.33
C SER A 266 27.88 30.37 -6.96
N SER A 267 27.72 31.45 -6.20
CA SER A 267 26.53 32.29 -6.01
C SER A 267 25.45 32.21 -7.10
N THR A 268 24.19 31.99 -6.71
CA THR A 268 23.03 32.87 -6.99
C THR A 268 21.85 32.43 -6.11
N PRO A 269 21.13 33.31 -5.39
CA PRO A 269 19.88 32.97 -4.73
C PRO A 269 18.70 33.13 -5.69
N GLY A 270 18.01 32.03 -6.01
CA GLY A 270 16.71 32.04 -6.69
C GLY A 270 15.56 32.25 -5.69
N PRO A 271 14.43 32.86 -6.11
CA PRO A 271 13.44 33.41 -5.18
C PRO A 271 12.60 32.34 -4.49
N ASP A 272 12.46 32.56 -3.18
CA ASP A 272 11.53 31.92 -2.26
C ASP A 272 10.09 31.98 -2.79
N ARG A 273 9.53 30.82 -3.15
CA ARG A 273 8.08 30.66 -3.33
C ARG A 273 7.57 29.60 -2.37
N GLY A 274 7.07 30.10 -1.24
CA GLY A 274 5.64 29.95 -0.98
C GLY A 274 5.24 28.68 -0.26
N ARG A 275 5.54 28.66 1.04
CA ARG A 275 4.82 27.87 2.05
C ARG A 275 3.30 28.03 1.89
N ARG A 276 2.60 26.94 1.56
CA ARG A 276 1.23 26.65 2.02
C ARG A 276 1.05 25.13 2.11
N CYS A 277 1.39 24.53 3.25
CA CYS A 277 0.90 23.19 3.58
C CYS A 277 -0.49 23.36 4.19
N ALA A 278 -1.53 23.03 3.42
CA ALA A 278 -2.87 22.81 3.95
C ALA A 278 -2.84 21.53 4.79
N ALA A 279 -3.30 21.63 6.04
CA ALA A 279 -3.48 20.49 6.92
C ALA A 279 -4.60 19.60 6.37
N VAL A 280 -4.23 18.47 5.74
CA VAL A 280 -5.18 17.40 5.42
C VAL A 280 -5.33 16.55 6.68
N ARG A 281 -6.48 16.67 7.36
CA ARG A 281 -6.88 15.74 8.42
C ARG A 281 -7.36 14.46 7.76
N TRP A 282 -6.52 13.43 7.75
CA TRP A 282 -6.95 12.08 7.44
C TRP A 282 -7.59 11.47 8.69
N ALA A 283 -8.88 11.15 8.60
CA ALA A 283 -9.57 10.37 9.61
C ALA A 283 -9.42 8.89 9.30
N THR A 284 -8.28 8.29 9.63
CA THR A 284 -8.11 6.84 9.67
C THR A 284 -8.36 6.33 11.09
N ARG A 285 -9.15 5.27 11.22
CA ARG A 285 -9.30 4.55 12.49
C ARG A 285 -8.01 3.75 12.71
N PRO A 286 -7.27 3.94 13.81
CA PRO A 286 -6.02 3.23 14.04
C PRO A 286 -6.22 1.73 14.29
N TRP A 287 -5.20 0.93 13.98
CA TRP A 287 -4.96 -0.43 14.51
C TRP A 287 -5.03 -0.40 16.05
N ARG A 288 -6.23 -0.53 16.62
CA ARG A 288 -6.40 -0.80 18.05
C ARG A 288 -6.61 -2.30 18.22
N ALA A 289 -5.63 -2.95 18.85
CA ALA A 289 -5.83 -4.25 19.48
C ALA A 289 -7.01 -4.13 20.45
N ARG A 290 -8.15 -4.77 20.14
CA ARG A 290 -9.21 -4.97 21.12
C ARG A 290 -8.72 -6.06 22.06
N THR A 291 -8.24 -5.68 23.23
CA THR A 291 -8.16 -6.58 24.37
C THR A 291 -9.58 -7.00 24.73
N ALA A 292 -9.91 -8.26 24.46
CA ALA A 292 -11.08 -8.92 24.99
C ALA A 292 -10.91 -9.15 26.50
N THR A 293 -11.85 -8.64 27.28
CA THR A 293 -12.22 -9.00 28.66
C THR A 293 -13.43 -8.09 28.92
N SER A 294 -14.65 -8.53 29.19
CA SER A 294 -15.14 -9.66 29.96
C SER A 294 -16.66 -9.84 29.73
N ILE A 295 -17.14 -11.08 29.66
CA ILE A 295 -18.53 -11.48 29.99
C ILE A 295 -18.42 -12.41 31.20
N PRO A 296 -19.20 -12.18 32.29
CA PRO A 296 -20.41 -12.97 32.55
C PRO A 296 -21.59 -12.11 33.07
N SER A 297 -22.75 -12.17 32.41
CA SER A 297 -23.94 -12.95 32.81
C SER A 297 -24.67 -12.48 34.08
N ARG A 298 -25.88 -11.91 33.93
CA ARG A 298 -27.18 -12.43 34.45
C ARG A 298 -28.26 -11.35 34.46
N ALA A 299 -29.47 -11.81 34.16
CA ALA A 299 -30.72 -11.09 34.05
C ALA A 299 -31.20 -10.45 35.37
N CYS A 300 -31.91 -9.31 35.27
CA CYS A 300 -33.18 -9.12 35.99
C CYS A 300 -34.01 -7.91 35.45
N ARG A 301 -35.11 -8.26 34.78
CA ARG A 301 -36.49 -7.71 34.85
C ARG A 301 -36.77 -6.22 35.17
N ARG A 302 -37.69 -5.70 34.34
CA ARG A 302 -38.85 -4.82 34.61
C ARG A 302 -38.66 -3.29 34.72
N CYS A 303 -39.20 -2.58 33.73
CA CYS A 303 -40.34 -1.63 33.83
C CYS A 303 -40.47 -0.86 32.48
N SER A 304 -41.36 -1.21 31.56
CA SER A 304 -42.79 -0.86 31.47
C SER A 304 -43.10 0.61 31.09
N ARG A 305 -43.99 0.78 30.08
CA ARG A 305 -44.77 1.97 29.63
C ARG A 305 -44.10 2.77 28.49
N ARG A 306 -44.68 3.08 27.31
CA ARG A 306 -46.05 3.20 26.73
C ARG A 306 -45.98 2.80 25.22
N TRP A 307 -46.80 1.92 24.64
CA TRP A 307 -48.19 2.11 24.13
C TRP A 307 -48.44 3.35 23.25
N ARG A 308 -48.49 3.19 21.91
CA ARG A 308 -49.72 3.18 21.06
C ARG A 308 -49.34 3.39 19.58
N GLY A 309 -49.94 2.61 18.67
CA GLY A 309 -49.96 2.95 17.24
C GLY A 309 -49.96 1.79 16.25
N CYS A 310 -50.90 0.85 16.35
CA CYS A 310 -51.30 0.00 15.22
C CYS A 310 -52.82 0.00 15.17
N PRO A 311 -53.42 0.07 13.97
CA PRO A 311 -54.29 -1.04 13.60
C PRO A 311 -54.15 -1.46 12.13
N SER A 312 -53.79 -2.73 11.95
CA SER A 312 -54.58 -3.76 11.23
C SER A 312 -54.78 -3.56 9.70
N ARG A 313 -54.49 -4.52 8.82
CA ARG A 313 -55.14 -5.84 8.71
C ARG A 313 -54.44 -6.73 7.66
N ARG A 314 -54.41 -8.03 7.97
CA ARG A 314 -54.59 -9.23 7.11
C ARG A 314 -53.47 -9.65 6.14
N ALA A 315 -52.79 -10.71 6.57
CA ALA A 315 -52.23 -11.79 5.75
C ALA A 315 -53.38 -12.67 5.16
N PRO A 316 -53.15 -13.70 4.30
CA PRO A 316 -52.24 -14.82 4.57
C PRO A 316 -51.37 -15.33 3.40
N CYS A 317 -50.39 -16.14 3.82
CA CYS A 317 -49.62 -17.18 3.16
C CYS A 317 -50.13 -17.73 1.81
N CYS A 318 -49.19 -18.03 0.91
CA CYS A 318 -49.08 -19.33 0.25
C CYS A 318 -47.66 -19.58 -0.28
N THR A 319 -47.23 -20.81 -0.06
CA THR A 319 -46.02 -21.52 -0.49
C THR A 319 -45.90 -21.69 -2.01
N THR A 320 -44.68 -21.51 -2.54
CA THR A 320 -43.94 -22.43 -3.43
C THR A 320 -42.50 -21.95 -3.53
#